data_AF-A0A915Q5M5-F1
#
_entry.id   AF-A0A915Q5M5-F1
#
_cell.length_a   1.000
_cell.length_b   1.000
_cell.length_c   1.000
_cell.angle_alpha   90.00
_cell.angle_beta   90.00
_cell.angle_gamma   90.00
#
_symmetry.space_group_name_H-M   'P 1'
#
loop_
_entity.id
_entity.type
_entity.pdbx_description
1 polymer ?
#
loop_
_entity_poly.entity_id
_entity_poly.type
_entity_poly.pdbx_seq_one_letter_code
_entity_poly.pdbx_strand_id
1 'polypeptide(L)'
;MLSSSAAKMTRGYPTILPHFFCGIGNSKVHYKRWKKDVVYLYQFKRSSSSPNISPFCFKIETWLRANELKYEDELKEVNVGAARAVDRMIECNTHYLLLYFIFVENLSKFLKISQPSLIKRWLVRGTMSSFHNKVHQMFTNIGISNCSRNDLIDMLLKDIGAIDVILGDKKFLFGVKPIAADFTVFGHLASSYYLPFRQPITDILDDKYPRVKRLIERMRQHYYPEWEFNT
;
A
#
# COMPACT_ATOMS: atom_id res chain seq x y z
N MET A 1 18.00 19.36 -56.31
CA MET A 1 16.72 19.84 -56.86
C MET A 1 15.60 18.93 -56.39
N LEU A 2 14.52 19.55 -55.93
CA LEU A 2 13.37 19.00 -55.22
C LEU A 2 12.39 18.24 -56.13
N SER A 3 11.67 17.28 -55.54
CA SER A 3 10.24 17.01 -55.78
C SER A 3 9.78 15.99 -54.71
N SER A 4 9.05 16.38 -53.67
CA SER A 4 7.57 16.42 -53.57
C SER A 4 6.91 15.07 -53.87
N SER A 5 5.92 14.51 -53.18
CA SER A 5 5.12 14.74 -51.96
C SER A 5 4.05 13.63 -52.03
N ALA A 6 3.61 13.03 -50.91
CA ALA A 6 2.23 12.55 -50.76
C ALA A 6 2.00 11.94 -49.36
N ALA A 7 1.50 12.78 -48.45
CA ALA A 7 0.78 12.34 -47.28
C ALA A 7 -0.56 11.72 -47.71
N LYS A 8 -0.87 10.50 -47.25
CA LYS A 8 -2.19 9.89 -47.39
C LYS A 8 -2.86 9.81 -46.02
N MET A 9 -3.65 10.83 -45.72
CA MET A 9 -4.56 10.87 -44.57
C MET A 9 -5.84 10.12 -44.96
N THR A 10 -6.15 9.02 -44.29
CA THR A 10 -7.47 8.37 -44.39
C THR A 10 -8.19 8.52 -43.06
N ARG A 11 -9.30 9.29 -43.09
CA ARG A 11 -10.29 9.36 -42.02
C ARG A 11 -11.17 8.11 -42.12
N GLY A 12 -11.11 7.26 -41.11
CA GLY A 12 -12.10 6.21 -40.84
C GLY A 12 -12.36 6.18 -39.35
N TYR A 13 -13.62 6.37 -38.96
CA TYR A 13 -14.07 6.39 -37.56
C TYR A 13 -13.77 5.05 -36.86
N PRO A 14 -13.28 5.02 -35.61
CA PRO A 14 -13.16 3.77 -34.87
C PRO A 14 -14.49 3.41 -34.22
N THR A 15 -15.12 2.34 -34.71
CA THR A 15 -16.20 1.63 -34.03
C THR A 15 -15.62 0.84 -32.85
N ILE A 16 -16.23 1.03 -31.69
CA ILE A 16 -15.91 0.40 -30.40
C ILE A 16 -16.27 -1.09 -30.44
N LEU A 17 -15.29 -1.97 -30.20
CA LEU A 17 -15.47 -3.29 -29.56
C LEU A 17 -14.11 -3.69 -28.93
N PRO A 18 -13.95 -3.67 -27.59
CA PRO A 18 -12.78 -4.26 -26.97
C PRO A 18 -12.96 -5.78 -26.88
N HIS A 19 -12.55 -6.49 -27.92
CA HIS A 19 -12.16 -7.90 -27.80
C HIS A 19 -10.80 -7.96 -27.10
N PHE A 20 -10.77 -7.84 -25.77
CA PHE A 20 -9.62 -8.30 -25.01
C PHE A 20 -9.74 -9.80 -24.81
N PHE A 21 -9.11 -10.55 -25.71
CA PHE A 21 -8.65 -11.89 -25.42
C PHE A 21 -7.80 -11.84 -24.15
N CYS A 22 -8.24 -12.56 -23.11
CA CYS A 22 -7.39 -12.94 -21.98
C CYS A 22 -6.27 -13.83 -22.52
N GLY A 23 -5.16 -13.22 -22.93
CA GLY A 23 -3.91 -13.93 -23.06
C GLY A 23 -3.42 -14.22 -21.65
N ILE A 24 -3.37 -15.49 -21.28
CA ILE A 24 -2.51 -15.97 -20.19
C ILE A 24 -1.08 -15.60 -20.61
N GLY A 25 -0.68 -14.39 -20.23
CA GLY A 25 0.66 -13.90 -20.47
C GLY A 25 1.59 -14.78 -19.65
N ASN A 26 2.39 -15.57 -20.35
CA ASN A 26 3.60 -16.15 -19.79
C ASN A 26 4.40 -15.00 -19.18
N SER A 27 4.27 -14.81 -17.86
CA SER A 27 5.02 -13.82 -17.12
C SER A 27 6.49 -14.24 -17.19
N LYS A 28 7.20 -13.71 -18.19
CA LYS A 28 8.64 -13.91 -18.33
C LYS A 28 9.29 -13.53 -17.01
N VAL A 29 9.90 -14.50 -16.35
CA VAL A 29 10.63 -14.27 -15.11
C VAL A 29 11.77 -13.31 -15.41
N HIS A 30 11.67 -12.07 -14.92
CA HIS A 30 12.61 -10.99 -15.28
C HIS A 30 13.97 -11.12 -14.59
N TYR A 31 14.08 -11.97 -13.56
CA TYR A 31 15.38 -12.42 -13.07
C TYR A 31 15.81 -13.62 -13.92
N LYS A 32 16.64 -13.41 -14.94
CA LYS A 32 17.04 -14.51 -15.87
C LYS A 32 17.88 -15.62 -15.20
N ARG A 33 18.26 -15.46 -13.93
CA ARG A 33 19.06 -16.40 -13.12
C ARG A 33 18.40 -16.69 -11.75
N TRP A 34 17.10 -16.95 -11.72
CA TRP A 34 16.45 -17.40 -10.48
C TRP A 34 16.76 -18.88 -10.25
N LYS A 35 16.97 -19.25 -8.98
CA LYS A 35 17.13 -20.65 -8.59
C LYS A 35 15.76 -21.21 -8.19
N LYS A 36 15.45 -22.41 -8.68
CA LYS A 36 14.26 -23.15 -8.25
C LYS A 36 14.36 -23.46 -6.75
N ASP A 37 13.24 -23.35 -6.05
CA ASP A 37 13.11 -23.65 -4.61
C ASP A 37 13.97 -22.75 -3.69
N VAL A 38 14.15 -21.47 -4.07
CA VAL A 38 14.86 -20.46 -3.28
C VAL A 38 13.98 -19.21 -3.10
N VAL A 39 13.81 -18.78 -1.85
CA VAL A 39 13.11 -17.55 -1.45
C VAL A 39 14.08 -16.37 -1.54
N TYR A 40 13.74 -15.33 -2.30
CA TYR A 40 14.54 -14.10 -2.32
C TYR A 40 14.05 -13.17 -1.21
N LEU A 41 14.81 -13.11 -0.11
CA LEU A 41 14.47 -12.35 1.09
C LEU A 41 15.14 -10.98 1.04
N TYR A 42 14.36 -9.92 0.86
CA TYR A 42 14.86 -8.56 0.86
C TYR A 42 14.88 -8.03 2.30
N GLN A 43 16.06 -7.99 2.94
CA GLN A 43 16.19 -7.57 4.34
C GLN A 43 17.43 -6.71 4.63
N PHE A 44 17.54 -6.19 5.85
CA PHE A 44 18.73 -5.45 6.29
C PHE A 44 19.97 -6.34 6.31
N LYS A 45 21.13 -5.77 5.98
CA LYS A 45 22.42 -6.43 6.19
C LYS A 45 22.56 -6.86 7.65
N ARG A 46 23.12 -8.06 7.83
CA ARG A 46 23.38 -8.60 9.16
C ARG A 46 24.43 -7.73 9.87
N SER A 47 24.18 -7.45 11.14
CA SER A 47 25.14 -6.83 12.06
C SER A 47 26.03 -7.91 12.68
N SER A 48 27.20 -7.54 13.19
CA SER A 48 28.05 -8.45 13.98
C SER A 48 27.34 -8.97 15.24
N SER A 49 26.41 -8.19 15.80
CA SER A 49 25.70 -8.50 17.04
C SER A 49 24.30 -9.10 16.85
N SER A 50 23.71 -8.96 15.66
CA SER A 50 22.35 -9.46 15.37
C SER A 50 22.18 -9.80 13.90
N PRO A 51 21.48 -10.91 13.57
CA PRO A 51 21.08 -11.24 12.20
C PRO A 51 20.34 -10.11 11.47
N ASN A 52 19.54 -9.31 12.19
CA ASN A 52 18.83 -8.19 11.60
C ASN A 52 18.51 -7.09 12.63
N ILE A 53 18.47 -5.82 12.21
CA ILE A 53 18.08 -4.68 13.07
C ILE A 53 16.56 -4.52 13.19
N SER A 54 15.80 -5.06 12.24
CA SER A 54 14.34 -5.01 12.24
C SER A 54 13.78 -6.32 12.79
N PRO A 55 12.97 -6.28 13.86
CA PRO A 55 12.36 -7.49 14.42
C PRO A 55 11.42 -8.19 13.41
N PHE A 56 10.87 -7.46 12.43
CA PHE A 56 10.01 -8.04 11.39
C PHE A 56 10.79 -8.87 10.38
N CYS A 57 11.91 -8.34 9.87
CA CYS A 57 12.81 -9.10 9.02
C CYS A 57 13.37 -10.30 9.77
N PHE A 58 13.71 -10.10 11.05
CA PHE A 58 14.22 -11.16 11.89
C PHE A 58 13.19 -12.29 12.08
N LYS A 59 11.90 -11.95 12.25
CA LYS A 59 10.80 -12.93 12.29
C LYS A 59 10.72 -13.75 11.00
N ILE A 60 10.74 -13.10 9.84
CA ILE A 60 10.67 -13.81 8.54
C ILE A 60 11.90 -14.68 8.32
N GLU A 61 13.10 -14.16 8.58
CA GLU A 61 14.35 -14.94 8.48
C GLU A 61 14.30 -16.16 9.43
N THR A 62 13.82 -15.97 10.65
CA THR A 62 13.69 -17.04 11.65
C THR A 62 12.68 -18.09 11.18
N TRP A 63 11.53 -17.68 10.63
CA TRP A 63 10.52 -18.60 10.12
C TRP A 63 11.03 -19.41 8.91
N LEU A 64 11.74 -18.76 7.97
CA LEU A 64 12.35 -19.44 6.83
C LEU A 64 13.39 -20.47 7.29
N ARG A 65 14.22 -20.12 8.28
CA ARG A 65 15.18 -21.04 8.89
C ARG A 65 14.51 -22.21 9.61
N ALA A 66 13.46 -21.95 10.38
CA ALA A 66 12.73 -22.97 11.13
C ALA A 66 12.04 -24.00 10.22
N ASN A 67 11.70 -23.62 8.99
CA ASN A 67 11.08 -24.49 7.98
C ASN A 67 12.09 -24.99 6.92
N GLU A 68 13.39 -24.79 7.15
CA GLU A 68 14.47 -25.23 6.25
C GLU A 68 14.35 -24.73 4.80
N LEU A 69 13.75 -23.55 4.61
CA LEU A 69 13.56 -22.93 3.30
C LEU A 69 14.83 -22.18 2.89
N LYS A 70 15.36 -22.51 1.70
CA LYS A 70 16.53 -21.82 1.13
C LYS A 70 16.19 -20.39 0.78
N TYR A 71 17.07 -19.44 1.13
CA TYR A 71 16.86 -18.03 0.79
C TYR A 71 18.15 -17.26 0.43
N GLU A 72 18.01 -16.21 -0.39
CA GLU A 72 19.09 -15.29 -0.81
C GLU A 72 18.71 -13.84 -0.50
N ASP A 73 19.68 -13.02 -0.03
CA ASP A 73 19.49 -11.60 0.32
C ASP A 73 19.85 -10.70 -0.87
N GLU A 74 18.91 -9.86 -1.33
CA GLU A 74 19.04 -9.11 -2.59
C GLU A 74 18.87 -7.59 -2.51
N LEU A 75 18.93 -6.95 -1.32
CA LEU A 75 18.90 -5.48 -1.26
C LEU A 75 20.28 -4.83 -1.43
N LYS A 76 20.38 -3.87 -2.38
CA LYS A 76 21.49 -2.90 -2.43
C LYS A 76 21.35 -1.88 -1.30
N GLU A 77 22.45 -1.51 -0.64
CA GLU A 77 22.50 -0.76 0.64
C GLU A 77 21.62 0.51 0.69
N VAL A 78 21.55 1.29 -0.39
CA VAL A 78 20.78 2.54 -0.44
C VAL A 78 19.26 2.33 -0.40
N ASN A 79 18.76 1.22 -0.96
CA ASN A 79 17.31 0.93 -0.98
C ASN A 79 16.80 0.40 0.36
N VAL A 80 17.69 -0.13 1.21
CA VAL A 80 17.35 -0.70 2.52
C VAL A 80 16.92 0.40 3.50
N GLY A 81 17.72 1.47 3.61
CA GLY A 81 17.44 2.58 4.52
C GLY A 81 16.17 3.32 4.13
N ALA A 82 15.99 3.57 2.82
CA ALA A 82 14.78 4.19 2.30
C ALA A 82 13.54 3.30 2.52
N ALA A 83 13.63 1.99 2.27
CA ALA A 83 12.53 1.07 2.56
C ALA A 83 12.14 1.07 4.04
N ARG A 84 13.13 1.10 4.95
CA ARG A 84 12.89 1.20 6.39
C ARG A 84 12.19 2.49 6.79
N ALA A 85 12.62 3.60 6.20
CA ALA A 85 12.02 4.90 6.44
C ALA A 85 10.55 4.90 5.98
N VAL A 86 10.26 4.30 4.82
CA VAL A 86 8.88 4.13 4.33
C VAL A 86 8.05 3.28 5.28
N ASP A 87 8.54 2.10 5.70
CA ASP A 87 7.82 1.27 6.67
C ASP A 87 7.48 2.05 7.94
N ARG A 88 8.44 2.85 8.42
CA ARG A 88 8.27 3.61 9.66
C ARG A 88 7.34 4.78 9.52
N MET A 89 7.43 5.51 8.42
CA MET A 89 6.48 6.57 8.08
C MET A 89 5.05 6.02 8.02
N ILE A 90 4.84 4.90 7.30
CA ILE A 90 3.52 4.31 7.16
C ILE A 90 2.96 3.82 8.50
N GLU A 91 3.71 2.99 9.22
CA GLU A 91 3.18 2.33 10.42
C GLU A 91 3.11 3.26 11.65
N CYS A 92 4.02 4.23 11.78
CA CYS A 92 4.03 5.14 12.93
C CYS A 92 3.28 6.45 12.70
N ASN A 93 3.07 6.88 11.45
CA ASN A 93 2.38 8.14 11.15
C ASN A 93 1.13 7.90 10.30
N THR A 94 1.30 7.47 9.05
CA THR A 94 0.19 7.35 8.08
C THR A 94 -0.95 6.48 8.62
N HIS A 95 -0.64 5.36 9.27
CA HIS A 95 -1.62 4.46 9.87
C HIS A 95 -2.57 5.19 10.83
N TYR A 96 -2.03 6.02 11.70
CA TYR A 96 -2.82 6.71 12.72
C TYR A 96 -3.59 7.90 12.13
N LEU A 97 -3.06 8.56 11.11
CA LEU A 97 -3.82 9.56 10.33
C LEU A 97 -5.04 8.92 9.67
N LEU A 98 -4.87 7.76 9.04
CA LEU A 98 -5.98 7.01 8.44
C LEU A 98 -7.00 6.58 9.50
N LEU A 99 -6.55 6.05 10.63
CA LEU A 99 -7.42 5.68 11.75
C LEU A 99 -8.17 6.89 12.32
N TYR A 100 -7.59 8.08 12.34
CA TYR A 100 -8.29 9.30 12.77
C TYR A 100 -9.51 9.55 11.89
N PHE A 101 -9.34 9.55 10.57
CA PHE A 101 -10.45 9.77 9.64
C PHE A 101 -11.51 8.65 9.69
N ILE A 102 -11.14 7.45 10.15
CA ILE A 102 -12.09 6.35 10.37
C ILE A 102 -12.80 6.51 11.72
N PHE A 103 -12.08 6.58 12.83
CA PHE A 103 -12.65 6.49 14.19
C PHE A 103 -13.15 7.81 14.77
N VAL A 104 -12.66 8.94 14.27
CA VAL A 104 -13.14 10.27 14.72
C VAL A 104 -14.20 10.79 13.76
N GLU A 105 -13.93 10.77 12.45
CA GLU A 105 -14.84 11.37 11.47
C GLU A 105 -15.93 10.40 10.95
N ASN A 106 -15.61 9.12 10.76
CA ASN A 106 -16.48 8.17 10.05
C ASN A 106 -16.88 6.94 10.89
N LEU A 107 -16.83 7.04 12.23
CA LEU A 107 -17.04 5.88 13.11
C LEU A 107 -18.39 5.22 12.90
N SER A 108 -19.45 6.01 12.72
CA SER A 108 -20.80 5.48 12.52
C SER A 108 -20.93 4.70 11.21
N LYS A 109 -20.26 5.13 10.13
CA LYS A 109 -20.21 4.41 8.86
C LYS A 109 -19.38 3.13 9.01
N PHE A 110 -18.22 3.23 9.68
CA PHE A 110 -17.35 2.10 9.94
C PHE A 110 -18.03 1.00 10.77
N LEU A 111 -18.72 1.36 11.84
CA LEU A 111 -19.46 0.41 12.69
C LEU A 111 -20.60 -0.29 11.95
N LYS A 112 -21.27 0.37 10.99
CA LYS A 112 -22.30 -0.28 10.17
C LYS A 112 -21.74 -1.41 9.31
N ILE A 113 -20.49 -1.31 8.89
CA ILE A 113 -19.78 -2.33 8.09
C ILE A 113 -19.23 -3.42 9.00
N SER A 114 -18.70 -3.03 10.17
CA SER A 114 -18.04 -3.95 11.10
C SER A 114 -18.99 -4.68 12.05
N GLN A 115 -20.27 -4.32 12.12
CA GLN A 115 -21.26 -5.01 12.96
C GLN A 115 -21.74 -6.30 12.28
N PRO A 116 -21.38 -7.50 12.76
CA PRO A 116 -22.16 -8.70 12.46
C PRO A 116 -23.56 -8.53 13.06
N SER A 117 -24.58 -9.07 12.36
CA SER A 117 -26.01 -8.97 12.71
C SER A 117 -26.38 -9.47 14.12
N LEU A 118 -25.44 -10.05 14.85
CA LEU A 118 -25.61 -10.73 16.14
C LEU A 118 -25.21 -9.89 17.36
N ILE A 119 -24.47 -8.78 17.21
CA ILE A 119 -24.04 -7.97 18.36
C ILE A 119 -25.22 -7.10 18.82
N LYS A 120 -25.82 -7.46 19.96
CA LYS A 120 -26.95 -6.74 20.53
C LYS A 120 -26.60 -5.26 20.75
N ARG A 121 -27.42 -4.36 20.21
CA ARG A 121 -27.28 -2.89 20.24
C ARG A 121 -27.05 -2.25 21.63
N TRP A 122 -27.34 -2.98 22.72
CA TRP A 122 -27.09 -2.52 24.10
C TRP A 122 -25.66 -2.80 24.58
N LEU A 123 -25.03 -3.90 24.15
CA LEU A 123 -23.62 -4.19 24.46
C LEU A 123 -22.70 -3.12 23.86
N VAL A 124 -23.01 -2.69 22.63
CA VAL A 124 -22.28 -1.62 21.93
C VAL A 124 -22.34 -0.28 22.67
N ARG A 125 -23.47 0.03 23.34
CA ARG A 125 -23.63 1.29 24.09
C ARG A 125 -22.76 1.34 25.34
N GLY A 126 -22.66 0.23 26.08
CA GLY A 126 -21.82 0.14 27.28
C GLY A 126 -20.33 0.26 27.00
N THR A 127 -19.87 -0.23 25.85
CA THR A 127 -18.44 -0.20 25.46
C THR A 127 -18.02 1.06 24.72
N MET A 128 -18.96 1.90 24.27
CA MET A 128 -18.67 3.06 23.42
C MET A 128 -17.83 4.13 24.14
N SER A 129 -18.14 4.41 25.41
CA SER A 129 -17.35 5.38 26.19
C SER A 129 -15.91 4.91 26.39
N SER A 130 -15.70 3.62 26.70
CA SER A 130 -14.37 3.03 26.80
C SER A 130 -13.61 3.05 25.47
N PHE A 131 -14.32 2.86 24.35
CA PHE A 131 -13.74 2.97 23.02
C PHE A 131 -13.30 4.41 22.73
N HIS A 132 -14.15 5.41 22.95
CA HIS A 132 -13.79 6.82 22.77
C HIS A 132 -12.57 7.22 23.62
N ASN A 133 -12.52 6.79 24.89
CA ASN A 133 -11.37 7.07 25.76
C ASN A 133 -10.07 6.43 25.23
N LYS A 134 -10.13 5.18 24.75
CA LYS A 134 -8.97 4.51 24.14
C LYS A 134 -8.51 5.19 22.85
N VAL A 135 -9.45 5.56 21.98
CA VAL A 135 -9.16 6.27 20.73
C VAL A 135 -8.53 7.63 21.03
N HIS A 136 -9.07 8.38 21.98
CA HIS A 136 -8.48 9.65 22.41
C HIS A 136 -7.06 9.47 22.96
N GLN A 137 -6.85 8.53 23.88
CA GLN A 137 -5.52 8.24 24.43
C GLN A 137 -4.52 7.85 23.34
N MET A 138 -4.93 7.03 22.36
CA MET A 138 -4.09 6.65 21.23
C MET A 138 -3.58 7.87 20.46
N PHE A 139 -4.46 8.82 20.12
CA PHE A 139 -4.06 10.03 19.38
C PHE A 139 -3.28 11.03 20.23
N THR A 140 -3.54 11.09 21.54
CA THR A 140 -2.70 11.86 22.48
C THR A 140 -1.30 11.27 22.54
N ASN A 141 -1.14 9.95 22.62
CA ASN A 141 0.17 9.29 22.73
C ASN A 141 1.05 9.48 21.48
N ILE A 142 0.43 9.71 20.32
CA ILE A 142 1.11 9.90 19.04
C ILE A 142 1.33 11.40 18.76
N GLY A 143 0.78 12.27 19.60
CA GLY A 143 0.97 13.71 19.52
C GLY A 143 0.11 14.40 18.46
N ILE A 144 -0.95 13.75 17.96
CA ILE A 144 -1.83 14.33 16.92
C ILE A 144 -3.16 14.85 17.46
N SER A 145 -3.43 14.72 18.76
CA SER A 145 -4.71 15.16 19.35
C SER A 145 -4.96 16.66 19.26
N ASN A 146 -3.89 17.47 19.17
CA ASN A 146 -3.97 18.94 19.12
C ASN A 146 -3.82 19.50 17.70
N CYS A 147 -3.67 18.65 16.70
CA CYS A 147 -3.55 19.06 15.31
C CYS A 147 -4.94 19.42 14.74
N SER A 148 -5.01 20.47 13.92
CA SER A 148 -6.23 20.72 13.17
C SER A 148 -6.44 19.64 12.11
N ARG A 149 -7.69 19.44 11.69
CA ARG A 149 -8.00 18.51 10.59
C ARG A 149 -7.18 18.79 9.33
N ASN A 150 -6.93 20.07 9.01
CA ASN A 150 -6.13 20.44 7.85
C ASN A 150 -4.65 20.07 8.04
N ASP A 151 -4.11 20.18 9.24
CA ASP A 151 -2.74 19.73 9.55
C ASP A 151 -2.62 18.21 9.39
N LEU A 152 -3.64 17.45 9.82
CA LEU A 152 -3.67 15.99 9.63
C LEU A 152 -3.67 15.62 8.13
N ILE A 153 -4.45 16.34 7.32
CA ILE A 153 -4.48 16.15 5.87
C ILE A 153 -3.14 16.54 5.25
N ASP A 154 -2.51 17.62 5.69
CA ASP A 154 -1.20 18.06 5.20
C ASP A 154 -0.09 17.05 5.55
N MET A 155 -0.10 16.48 6.75
CA MET A 155 0.79 15.38 7.12
C MET A 155 0.57 14.15 6.24
N LEU A 156 -0.69 13.78 6.01
CA LEU A 156 -1.00 12.66 5.12
C LEU A 156 -0.54 12.93 3.68
N LEU A 157 -0.75 14.15 3.17
CA LEU A 157 -0.27 14.57 1.84
C LEU A 157 1.26 14.45 1.74
N LYS A 158 2.00 14.88 2.77
CA LYS A 158 3.47 14.76 2.81
C LYS A 158 3.92 13.31 2.77
N ASP A 159 3.29 12.43 3.55
CA ASP A 159 3.59 10.99 3.56
C ASP A 159 3.33 10.36 2.19
N ILE A 160 2.15 10.60 1.59
CA ILE A 160 1.82 10.05 0.26
C ILE A 160 2.73 10.65 -0.82
N GLY A 161 3.07 11.93 -0.71
CA GLY A 161 4.02 12.58 -1.61
C GLY A 161 5.42 11.95 -1.54
N ALA A 162 5.89 11.59 -0.35
CA ALA A 162 7.16 10.87 -0.20
C ALA A 162 7.12 9.49 -0.88
N ILE A 163 6.02 8.75 -0.73
CA ILE A 163 5.80 7.47 -1.43
C ILE A 163 5.81 7.67 -2.94
N ASP A 164 5.12 8.70 -3.44
CA ASP A 164 5.02 9.02 -4.86
C ASP A 164 6.38 9.37 -5.49
N VAL A 165 7.22 10.10 -4.76
CA VAL A 165 8.61 10.41 -5.14
C VAL A 165 9.46 9.14 -5.16
N ILE A 166 9.39 8.32 -4.11
CA ILE A 166 10.14 7.06 -4.03
C ILE A 166 9.70 6.12 -5.15
N LEU A 167 8.40 6.00 -5.43
CA LEU A 167 7.86 5.19 -6.51
C LEU A 167 8.34 5.69 -7.87
N GLY A 168 8.19 6.99 -8.17
CA GLY A 168 8.50 7.56 -9.49
C GLY A 168 7.82 6.75 -10.61
N ASP A 169 8.57 6.44 -11.67
CA ASP A 169 8.09 5.63 -12.81
C ASP A 169 8.27 4.11 -12.60
N LYS A 170 8.69 3.68 -11.41
CA LYS A 170 8.95 2.27 -11.13
C LYS A 170 7.63 1.51 -10.92
N LYS A 171 7.67 0.20 -11.17
CA LYS A 171 6.50 -0.68 -10.96
C LYS A 171 6.16 -0.84 -9.48
N PHE A 172 7.19 -0.93 -8.65
CA PHE A 172 7.18 -1.03 -7.19
C PHE A 172 8.23 -0.05 -6.63
N LEU A 173 8.16 0.25 -5.33
CA LEU A 173 8.95 1.33 -4.69
C LEU A 173 10.44 1.28 -5.01
N PHE A 174 11.03 0.08 -5.10
CA PHE A 174 12.46 -0.09 -5.34
C PHE A 174 12.79 -0.97 -6.56
N GLY A 175 11.83 -1.17 -7.47
CA GLY A 175 12.11 -1.85 -8.74
C GLY A 175 10.93 -2.60 -9.35
N VAL A 176 11.22 -3.78 -9.89
CA VAL A 176 10.28 -4.58 -10.70
C VAL A 176 9.54 -5.63 -9.87
N LYS A 177 10.11 -6.05 -8.73
CA LYS A 177 9.47 -6.95 -7.77
C LYS A 177 9.05 -6.17 -6.52
N PRO A 178 7.90 -6.49 -5.91
CA PRO A 178 7.51 -5.89 -4.64
C PRO A 178 8.42 -6.37 -3.51
N ILE A 179 8.70 -5.48 -2.57
CA ILE A 179 9.39 -5.79 -1.32
C ILE A 179 8.46 -5.55 -0.12
N ALA A 180 8.93 -5.84 1.09
CA ALA A 180 8.17 -5.63 2.34
C ALA A 180 7.48 -4.25 2.40
N ALA A 181 8.21 -3.18 2.07
CA ALA A 181 7.68 -1.82 2.07
C ALA A 181 6.52 -1.61 1.09
N ASP A 182 6.51 -2.27 -0.08
CA ASP A 182 5.36 -2.20 -0.99
C ASP A 182 4.11 -2.81 -0.35
N PHE A 183 4.27 -3.92 0.38
CA PHE A 183 3.17 -4.56 1.10
C PHE A 183 2.69 -3.73 2.29
N THR A 184 3.60 -3.06 3.00
CA THR A 184 3.26 -2.11 4.07
C THR A 184 2.43 -0.96 3.52
N VAL A 185 2.89 -0.30 2.44
CA VAL A 185 2.14 0.77 1.75
C VAL A 185 0.77 0.24 1.30
N PHE A 186 0.74 -0.90 0.63
CA PHE A 186 -0.51 -1.49 0.15
C PHE A 186 -1.48 -1.78 1.30
N GLY A 187 -1.08 -2.50 2.34
CA GLY A 187 -1.98 -2.90 3.42
C GLY A 187 -2.61 -1.72 4.15
N HIS A 188 -1.80 -0.69 4.45
CA HIS A 188 -2.30 0.50 5.14
C HIS A 188 -3.18 1.37 4.23
N LEU A 189 -2.78 1.63 2.99
CA LEU A 189 -3.58 2.47 2.11
C LEU A 189 -4.85 1.75 1.62
N ALA A 190 -4.76 0.48 1.25
CA ALA A 190 -5.90 -0.29 0.74
C ALA A 190 -7.00 -0.48 1.80
N SER A 191 -6.63 -0.69 3.07
CA SER A 191 -7.59 -0.85 4.17
C SER A 191 -8.43 0.39 4.45
N SER A 192 -8.01 1.56 3.97
CA SER A 192 -8.74 2.82 4.11
C SER A 192 -9.35 3.29 2.79
N TYR A 193 -8.61 3.18 1.67
CA TYR A 193 -9.06 3.62 0.35
C TYR A 193 -10.28 2.83 -0.15
N TYR A 194 -10.29 1.51 0.08
CA TYR A 194 -11.37 0.64 -0.40
C TYR A 194 -12.55 0.50 0.58
N LEU A 195 -12.65 1.39 1.58
CA LEU A 195 -13.83 1.46 2.42
C LEU A 195 -15.03 2.00 1.60
N PRO A 196 -16.27 1.56 1.89
CA PRO A 196 -17.47 1.98 1.14
C PRO A 196 -17.95 3.38 1.55
N PHE A 197 -17.02 4.31 1.77
CA PHE A 197 -17.27 5.73 2.01
C PHE A 197 -16.02 6.55 1.70
N ARG A 198 -16.22 7.79 1.23
CA ARG A 198 -15.12 8.72 0.92
C ARG A 198 -14.37 9.16 2.18
N GLN A 199 -13.06 9.29 2.05
CA GLN A 199 -12.14 9.74 3.10
C GLN A 199 -11.06 10.63 2.46
N PRO A 200 -10.31 11.45 3.22
CA PRO A 200 -9.24 12.25 2.63
C PRO A 200 -8.26 11.44 1.77
N ILE A 201 -7.93 10.21 2.17
CA ILE A 201 -7.05 9.34 1.38
C ILE A 201 -7.63 8.98 0.00
N THR A 202 -8.95 8.89 -0.14
CA THR A 202 -9.57 8.61 -1.45
C THR A 202 -9.33 9.74 -2.42
N ASP A 203 -9.56 10.97 -1.96
CA ASP A 203 -9.38 12.17 -2.78
C ASP A 203 -7.90 12.42 -3.08
N ILE A 204 -7.02 12.19 -2.09
CA ILE A 204 -5.56 12.31 -2.26
C ILE A 204 -5.04 11.35 -3.33
N LEU A 205 -5.48 10.09 -3.33
CA LEU A 205 -5.01 9.09 -4.29
C LEU A 205 -5.67 9.25 -5.67
N ASP A 206 -6.93 9.66 -5.73
CA ASP A 206 -7.64 9.90 -6.99
C ASP A 206 -7.11 11.14 -7.72
N ASP A 207 -6.94 12.24 -7.00
CA ASP A 207 -6.71 13.55 -7.61
C ASP A 207 -5.23 13.94 -7.65
N LYS A 208 -4.47 13.66 -6.57
CA LYS A 208 -3.11 14.19 -6.41
C LYS A 208 -2.02 13.17 -6.69
N TYR A 209 -2.21 11.90 -6.30
CA TYR A 209 -1.19 10.86 -6.40
C TYR A 209 -1.66 9.61 -7.14
N PRO A 210 -2.05 9.74 -8.42
CA PRO A 210 -2.58 8.61 -9.19
C PRO A 210 -1.54 7.51 -9.43
N ARG A 211 -0.22 7.77 -9.31
CA ARG A 211 0.80 6.71 -9.39
C ARG A 211 0.73 5.77 -8.18
N VAL A 212 0.56 6.33 -6.99
CA VAL A 212 0.40 5.56 -5.75
C VAL A 212 -0.93 4.79 -5.77
N LYS A 213 -2.00 5.40 -6.30
CA LYS A 213 -3.26 4.68 -6.58
C LYS A 213 -3.03 3.45 -7.47
N ARG A 214 -2.34 3.62 -8.61
CA ARG A 214 -2.03 2.49 -9.50
C ARG A 214 -1.16 1.40 -8.85
N LEU A 215 -0.30 1.75 -7.88
CA LEU A 215 0.45 0.77 -7.10
C LEU A 215 -0.51 -0.11 -6.29
N ILE A 216 -1.41 0.50 -5.52
CA ILE A 216 -2.34 -0.26 -4.68
C ILE A 216 -3.37 -1.04 -5.49
N GLU A 217 -3.84 -0.49 -6.63
CA GLU A 217 -4.74 -1.19 -7.55
C GLU A 217 -4.09 -2.43 -8.14
N ARG A 218 -2.84 -2.30 -8.61
CA ARG A 218 -2.07 -3.42 -9.15
C ARG A 218 -1.85 -4.51 -8.11
N MET A 219 -1.57 -4.15 -6.86
CA MET A 219 -1.38 -5.11 -5.78
C MET A 219 -2.69 -5.79 -5.37
N ARG A 220 -3.80 -5.04 -5.29
CA ARG A 220 -5.14 -5.62 -5.05
C ARG A 220 -5.47 -6.63 -6.13
N GLN A 221 -5.40 -6.25 -7.40
CA GLN A 221 -5.75 -7.13 -8.53
C GLN A 221 -4.89 -8.39 -8.60
N HIS A 222 -3.61 -8.30 -8.20
CA HIS A 222 -2.70 -9.44 -8.28
C HIS A 222 -2.81 -10.40 -7.08
N TYR A 223 -2.93 -9.87 -5.86
CA TYR A 223 -2.91 -10.68 -4.63
C TYR A 223 -4.28 -10.98 -4.04
N TYR A 224 -5.30 -10.18 -4.40
CA TYR A 224 -6.69 -10.30 -3.94
C TYR A 224 -7.66 -10.16 -5.13
N PRO A 225 -7.55 -11.00 -6.17
CA PRO A 225 -8.43 -10.93 -7.34
C PRO A 225 -9.91 -11.12 -7.00
N GLU A 226 -10.20 -11.81 -5.90
CA GLU A 226 -11.55 -12.01 -5.35
C GLU A 226 -12.13 -10.78 -4.64
N TRP A 227 -11.30 -9.79 -4.32
CA TRP A 227 -11.77 -8.58 -3.64
C TRP A 227 -12.47 -7.65 -4.62
N GLU A 228 -13.77 -7.84 -4.81
CA GLU A 228 -14.60 -6.95 -5.62
C GLU A 228 -14.71 -5.55 -4.98
N PHE A 229 -14.35 -4.52 -5.75
CA PHE A 229 -14.52 -3.12 -5.37
C PHE A 229 -15.14 -2.38 -6.54
N ASN A 230 -16.40 -1.97 -6.37
CA ASN A 230 -17.12 -1.20 -7.37
C ASN A 230 -16.64 0.25 -7.33
N THR A 231 -15.87 0.64 -8.35
CA THR A 231 -15.49 2.04 -8.62
C THR A 231 -16.70 2.90 -8.97
#